data_AF-A0A0V0QYP9-F1
#
_entry.id   AF-A0A0V0QYP9-F1
#
_cell.length_a   1.000
_cell.length_b   1.000
_cell.length_c   1.000
_cell.angle_alpha   90.00
_cell.angle_beta   90.00
_cell.angle_gamma   90.00
#
_symmetry.space_group_name_H-M   'P 1'
#
loop_
_entity.id
_entity.type
_entity.pdbx_description
1 polymer ?
#
loop_
_entity_poly.entity_id
_entity_poly.type
_entity_poly.pdbx_seq_one_letter_code
_entity_poly.pdbx_strand_id
1 'polypeptide(L)'
;MEQNLQNLIHQIDQCEKTQEVLQWMEQISQPQFGLIESLIQEFLKSINNNEQSIQVQNGILRAIRKLNEWVPLQITEQMKNNKDFPICLRDYCVKTKINQKIGDAYILLIEIFQKESFQPVINKDFIDILIYDIQYLQDESVLNQIILILVHVAHDMEKNNNQFNNNNSNNSDINNTINGLNQNTINDKNNNIVMEVIRNNQQCQSIISESFTMIVNMGQEDHILSCLNFVKMVFKYQLDQFFYNKDLLIMIEILTRQILEQGNDAYRLESLFSKLLTVD
;
A
#
# COMPACT_ATOMS: atom_id res chain seq x y z
N MET A 1 -22.14 -17.25 -20.09
CA MET A 1 -21.89 -16.59 -18.78
C MET A 1 -20.93 -15.43 -18.96
N GLU A 2 -19.79 -15.62 -19.63
CA GLU A 2 -18.82 -14.55 -19.95
C GLU A 2 -19.41 -13.35 -20.69
N GLN A 3 -20.23 -13.54 -21.74
CA GLN A 3 -20.86 -12.43 -22.46
C GLN A 3 -21.77 -11.56 -21.57
N ASN A 4 -22.45 -12.15 -20.59
CA ASN A 4 -23.33 -11.39 -19.70
C ASN A 4 -22.50 -10.56 -18.71
N LEU A 5 -21.37 -11.09 -18.24
CA LEU A 5 -20.47 -10.39 -17.33
C LEU A 5 -19.76 -9.22 -18.04
N GLN A 6 -19.32 -9.42 -19.29
CA GLN A 6 -18.71 -8.35 -20.09
C GLN A 6 -19.69 -7.20 -20.36
N ASN A 7 -20.95 -7.51 -20.68
CA ASN A 7 -21.99 -6.49 -20.83
C ASN A 7 -22.23 -5.73 -19.53
N LEU A 8 -22.27 -6.43 -18.39
CA LEU A 8 -22.44 -5.82 -17.08
C LEU A 8 -21.27 -4.91 -16.72
N ILE A 9 -20.02 -5.35 -16.94
CA ILE A 9 -18.82 -4.53 -16.75
C ILE A 9 -18.91 -3.25 -17.57
N HIS A 10 -19.32 -3.35 -18.84
CA HIS A 10 -19.49 -2.19 -19.69
C HIS A 10 -20.59 -1.24 -19.19
N GLN A 11 -21.72 -1.77 -18.73
CA GLN A 11 -22.80 -0.97 -18.13
C GLN A 11 -22.33 -0.23 -16.88
N ILE A 12 -21.59 -0.90 -16.00
CA ILE A 12 -21.01 -0.29 -14.80
C ILE A 12 -20.01 0.81 -15.20
N ASP A 13 -19.09 0.54 -16.12
CA ASP A 13 -18.06 1.49 -16.54
C ASP A 13 -18.67 2.78 -17.15
N GLN A 14 -19.73 2.64 -17.95
CA GLN A 14 -20.32 3.74 -18.71
C GLN A 14 -21.48 4.48 -18.00
N CYS A 15 -22.04 3.94 -16.93
CA CYS A 15 -23.18 4.60 -16.27
C CYS A 15 -22.77 5.92 -15.59
N GLU A 16 -23.67 6.91 -15.61
CA GLU A 16 -23.53 8.14 -14.85
C GLU A 16 -24.09 7.98 -13.43
N LYS A 17 -23.57 8.77 -12.49
CA LYS A 17 -23.99 8.70 -11.09
C LYS A 17 -25.35 9.37 -10.91
N THR A 18 -26.42 8.56 -10.87
CA THR A 18 -27.78 9.00 -10.55
C THR A 18 -28.33 8.20 -9.37
N GLN A 19 -29.41 8.67 -8.73
CA GLN A 19 -30.03 7.92 -7.62
C GLN A 19 -30.54 6.54 -8.06
N GLU A 20 -31.11 6.44 -9.26
CA GLU A 20 -31.59 5.17 -9.82
C GLU A 20 -30.43 4.19 -10.04
N VAL A 21 -29.30 4.68 -10.56
CA VAL A 21 -28.09 3.87 -10.78
C VAL A 21 -27.47 3.44 -9.46
N LEU A 22 -27.46 4.30 -8.43
CA LEU A 22 -26.98 3.92 -7.09
C LEU A 22 -27.82 2.80 -6.47
N GLN A 23 -29.15 2.90 -6.55
CA GLN A 23 -30.05 1.84 -6.09
C GLN A 23 -29.85 0.54 -6.86
N TRP A 24 -29.67 0.61 -8.17
CA TRP A 24 -29.33 -0.55 -8.99
C TRP A 24 -27.99 -1.16 -8.58
N MET A 25 -26.95 -0.35 -8.37
CA MET A 25 -25.64 -0.82 -7.91
C MET A 25 -25.73 -1.50 -6.54
N GLU A 26 -26.44 -0.91 -5.59
CA GLU A 26 -26.71 -1.50 -4.27
C GLU A 26 -27.41 -2.86 -4.38
N GLN A 27 -28.34 -3.01 -5.32
CA GLN A 27 -29.05 -4.26 -5.54
C GLN A 27 -28.15 -5.34 -6.13
N ILE A 28 -27.43 -5.05 -7.22
CA ILE A 28 -26.58 -6.06 -7.87
C ILE A 28 -25.35 -6.43 -7.03
N SER A 29 -24.97 -5.55 -6.11
CA SER A 29 -23.82 -5.73 -5.21
C SER A 29 -24.13 -6.53 -3.95
N GLN A 30 -25.39 -6.93 -3.74
CA GLN A 30 -25.74 -7.71 -2.56
C GLN A 30 -24.98 -9.06 -2.56
N PRO A 31 -24.43 -9.49 -1.41
CA PRO A 31 -23.61 -10.70 -1.32
C PRO A 31 -24.28 -11.95 -1.90
N GLN A 32 -25.61 -12.09 -1.78
CA GLN A 32 -26.33 -13.25 -2.32
C GLN A 32 -26.24 -13.40 -3.85
N PHE A 33 -25.93 -12.33 -4.58
CA PHE A 33 -25.76 -12.39 -6.03
C PHE A 33 -24.34 -12.79 -6.45
N GLY A 34 -23.37 -12.74 -5.54
CA GLY A 34 -21.99 -13.17 -5.78
C GLY A 34 -21.29 -12.38 -6.90
N LEU A 35 -21.71 -11.14 -7.18
CA LEU A 35 -21.15 -10.33 -8.27
C LEU A 35 -19.66 -10.04 -8.05
N ILE A 36 -19.28 -9.56 -6.87
CA ILE A 36 -17.88 -9.23 -6.56
C ILE A 36 -16.99 -10.47 -6.65
N GLU A 37 -17.44 -11.58 -6.07
CA GLU A 37 -16.71 -12.85 -6.19
C GLU A 37 -16.57 -13.27 -7.65
N SER A 38 -17.63 -13.14 -8.46
CA SER A 38 -17.57 -13.48 -9.89
C SER A 38 -16.60 -12.58 -10.67
N LEU A 39 -16.57 -11.28 -10.38
CA LEU A 39 -15.64 -10.33 -10.98
C LEU A 39 -14.19 -10.66 -10.59
N ILE A 40 -13.94 -10.94 -9.30
CA ILE A 40 -12.62 -11.33 -8.81
C ILE A 40 -12.18 -12.64 -9.48
N GLN A 41 -13.03 -13.66 -9.52
CA GLN A 41 -12.71 -14.94 -10.17
C GLN A 41 -12.42 -14.80 -11.66
N GLU A 42 -13.16 -13.93 -12.36
CA GLU A 42 -12.87 -13.65 -13.77
C GLU A 42 -11.55 -12.92 -13.93
N PHE A 43 -11.24 -11.96 -13.05
CA PHE A 43 -9.95 -11.28 -13.03
C PHE A 43 -8.80 -12.26 -12.79
N LEU A 44 -8.95 -13.18 -11.83
CA LEU A 44 -8.00 -14.25 -11.55
C LEU A 44 -7.69 -15.11 -12.78
N LYS A 45 -8.74 -15.55 -13.47
CA LYS A 45 -8.60 -16.34 -14.70
C LYS A 45 -7.89 -15.53 -15.78
N SER A 46 -8.21 -14.25 -15.89
CA SER A 46 -7.62 -13.37 -16.90
C SER A 46 -6.15 -13.08 -16.72
N ILE A 47 -5.64 -13.06 -15.48
CA ILE A 47 -4.20 -12.89 -15.21
C ILE A 47 -3.43 -14.17 -15.54
N ASN A 48 -4.03 -15.33 -15.28
CA ASN A 48 -3.36 -16.62 -15.45
C ASN A 48 -3.47 -17.18 -16.87
N ASN A 49 -4.43 -16.68 -17.66
CA ASN A 49 -4.65 -17.11 -19.02
C ASN A 49 -4.06 -16.10 -20.01
N ASN A 50 -2.93 -16.44 -20.63
CA ASN A 50 -2.19 -15.57 -21.56
C ASN A 50 -2.99 -15.16 -22.82
N GLU A 51 -4.17 -15.75 -23.03
CA GLU A 51 -5.04 -15.49 -24.18
C GLU A 51 -6.07 -14.38 -23.93
N GLN A 52 -6.37 -14.03 -22.67
CA GLN A 52 -7.34 -12.97 -22.37
C GLN A 52 -6.69 -11.58 -22.48
N SER A 53 -7.44 -10.62 -23.03
CA SER A 53 -6.90 -9.30 -23.32
C SER A 53 -6.77 -8.44 -22.05
N ILE A 54 -5.73 -7.60 -22.01
CA ILE A 54 -5.56 -6.60 -20.95
C ILE A 54 -6.79 -5.67 -20.81
N GLN A 55 -7.56 -5.50 -21.89
CA GLN A 55 -8.78 -4.70 -21.87
C GLN A 55 -9.85 -5.31 -20.95
N VAL A 56 -9.93 -6.64 -20.87
CA VAL A 56 -10.85 -7.34 -19.95
C VAL A 56 -10.39 -7.13 -18.52
N GLN A 57 -9.11 -7.35 -18.21
CA GLN A 57 -8.52 -7.10 -16.89
C GLN A 57 -8.82 -5.66 -16.42
N ASN A 58 -8.52 -4.68 -17.27
CA ASN A 58 -8.74 -3.26 -16.98
C ASN A 58 -10.23 -2.89 -16.87
N GLY A 59 -11.10 -3.57 -17.60
CA GLY A 59 -12.55 -3.40 -17.48
C GLY A 59 -13.08 -3.90 -16.13
N ILE A 60 -12.61 -5.07 -15.69
CA ILE A 60 -13.01 -5.65 -14.40
C ILE A 60 -12.55 -4.76 -13.24
N LEU A 61 -11.29 -4.33 -13.24
CA LEU A 61 -10.75 -3.46 -12.20
C LEU A 61 -11.51 -2.13 -12.11
N ARG A 62 -11.82 -1.49 -13.25
CA ARG A 62 -12.65 -0.28 -13.29
C ARG A 62 -14.04 -0.51 -12.70
N ALA A 63 -14.68 -1.63 -13.07
CA ALA A 63 -16.00 -1.97 -12.56
C ALA A 63 -15.98 -2.18 -11.04
N ILE A 64 -15.02 -2.95 -10.52
CA ILE A 64 -14.87 -3.20 -9.08
C ILE A 64 -14.61 -1.87 -8.35
N ARG A 65 -13.68 -1.04 -8.84
CA ARG A 65 -13.37 0.26 -8.24
C ARG A 65 -14.59 1.16 -8.21
N LYS A 66 -15.33 1.26 -9.30
CA LYS A 66 -16.53 2.11 -9.39
C LYS A 66 -17.65 1.63 -8.47
N LEU A 67 -17.84 0.32 -8.36
CA LEU A 67 -18.76 -0.27 -7.37
C LEU A 67 -18.32 0.09 -5.94
N ASN A 68 -17.03 -0.02 -5.63
CA ASN A 68 -16.53 0.32 -4.29
C ASN A 68 -16.63 1.82 -3.99
N GLU A 69 -16.39 2.68 -4.98
CA GLU A 69 -16.52 4.14 -4.85
C GLU A 69 -17.96 4.55 -4.54
N TRP A 70 -18.95 3.87 -5.13
CA TRP A 70 -20.36 4.27 -5.06
C TRP A 70 -21.14 3.52 -3.97
N VAL A 71 -20.73 2.30 -3.61
CA VAL A 71 -21.38 1.46 -2.60
C VAL A 71 -20.35 0.81 -1.65
N PRO A 72 -19.46 1.59 -1.00
CA PRO A 72 -18.29 1.07 -0.29
C PRO A 72 -18.63 0.08 0.82
N LEU A 73 -19.69 0.35 1.58
CA LEU A 73 -20.11 -0.46 2.73
C LEU A 73 -20.41 -1.92 2.36
N GLN A 74 -20.87 -2.17 1.12
CA GLN A 74 -21.18 -3.52 0.66
C GLN A 74 -19.98 -4.17 -0.02
N ILE A 75 -19.21 -3.39 -0.80
CA ILE A 75 -18.16 -3.93 -1.66
C ILE A 75 -16.87 -4.18 -0.89
N THR A 76 -16.46 -3.24 -0.04
CA THR A 76 -15.17 -3.30 0.68
C THR A 76 -15.03 -4.61 1.47
N GLU A 77 -16.07 -5.01 2.21
CA GLU A 77 -16.04 -6.25 3.00
C GLU A 77 -16.04 -7.50 2.11
N GLN A 78 -16.75 -7.49 0.98
CA GLN A 78 -16.71 -8.61 0.03
C GLN A 78 -15.31 -8.79 -0.57
N MET A 79 -14.64 -7.70 -0.95
CA MET A 79 -13.27 -7.75 -1.46
C MET A 79 -12.28 -8.22 -0.39
N LYS A 80 -12.38 -7.69 0.83
CA LYS A 80 -11.52 -8.06 1.97
C LYS A 80 -11.64 -9.53 2.36
N ASN A 81 -12.82 -10.11 2.25
CA ASN A 81 -13.05 -11.53 2.55
C ASN A 81 -12.43 -12.47 1.50
N ASN A 82 -12.06 -11.97 0.31
CA ASN A 82 -11.38 -12.76 -0.71
C ASN A 82 -9.85 -12.68 -0.54
N LYS A 83 -9.25 -13.76 -0.01
CA LYS A 83 -7.81 -13.83 0.27
C LYS A 83 -6.92 -13.83 -0.97
N ASP A 84 -7.46 -14.22 -2.12
CA ASP A 84 -6.70 -14.32 -3.37
C ASP A 84 -6.65 -12.97 -4.09
N PHE A 85 -7.60 -12.06 -3.83
CA PHE A 85 -7.71 -10.80 -4.54
C PHE A 85 -6.46 -9.90 -4.40
N PRO A 86 -5.90 -9.66 -3.20
CA PRO A 86 -4.65 -8.90 -3.07
C PRO A 86 -3.47 -9.51 -3.83
N ILE A 87 -3.37 -10.85 -3.85
CA ILE A 87 -2.33 -11.57 -4.59
C ILE A 87 -2.47 -11.31 -6.08
N CYS A 88 -3.68 -11.30 -6.58
CA CYS A 88 -3.98 -11.11 -8.00
C CYS A 88 -3.75 -9.67 -8.47
N LEU A 89 -4.08 -8.69 -7.63
CA LEU A 89 -3.74 -7.30 -7.90
C LEU A 89 -2.22 -7.11 -8.00
N ARG A 90 -1.44 -7.71 -7.09
CA ARG A 90 0.04 -7.72 -7.18
C ARG A 90 0.53 -8.40 -8.44
N ASP A 91 -0.01 -9.56 -8.79
CA ASP A 91 0.37 -10.27 -10.00
C ASP A 91 0.08 -9.44 -11.26
N TYR A 92 -1.07 -8.76 -11.31
CA TYR A 92 -1.39 -7.80 -12.37
C TYR A 92 -0.36 -6.68 -12.43
N CYS A 93 -0.01 -6.07 -11.29
CA CYS A 93 0.99 -5.01 -11.23
C CYS A 93 2.36 -5.49 -11.74
N VAL A 94 2.78 -6.70 -11.38
CA VAL A 94 4.08 -7.27 -11.76
C VAL A 94 4.12 -7.71 -13.23
N LYS A 95 3.04 -8.31 -13.74
CA LYS A 95 3.00 -8.91 -15.08
C LYS A 95 2.61 -7.93 -16.18
N THR A 96 1.91 -6.84 -15.84
CA THR A 96 1.39 -5.87 -16.80
C THR A 96 2.40 -4.78 -17.12
N LYS A 97 2.63 -4.54 -18.42
CA LYS A 97 3.49 -3.45 -18.89
C LYS A 97 2.93 -2.09 -18.47
N ILE A 98 3.79 -1.17 -18.09
CA ILE A 98 3.41 0.17 -17.62
C ILE A 98 2.42 0.90 -18.54
N ASN A 99 2.60 0.83 -19.85
CA ASN A 99 1.75 1.50 -20.84
C ASN A 99 0.37 0.85 -21.03
N GLN A 100 0.14 -0.32 -20.42
CA GLN A 100 -1.12 -1.05 -20.45
C GLN A 100 -1.80 -1.08 -19.08
N LYS A 101 -1.07 -0.68 -18.04
CA LYS A 101 -1.51 -0.71 -16.66
C LYS A 101 -2.46 0.44 -16.37
N ILE A 102 -3.53 0.17 -15.61
CA ILE A 102 -4.39 1.22 -15.07
C ILE A 102 -4.15 1.37 -13.56
N GLY A 103 -4.33 2.59 -13.07
CA GLY A 103 -4.09 2.93 -11.67
C GLY A 103 -5.03 2.27 -10.66
N ASP A 104 -6.16 1.76 -11.14
CA ASP A 104 -7.21 1.17 -10.31
C ASP A 104 -6.74 -0.02 -9.48
N ALA A 105 -5.74 -0.77 -9.96
CA ALA A 105 -5.16 -1.87 -9.18
C ALA A 105 -4.50 -1.38 -7.88
N TYR A 106 -3.81 -0.24 -7.90
CA TYR A 106 -3.17 0.32 -6.71
C TYR A 106 -4.19 0.92 -5.74
N ILE A 107 -5.22 1.58 -6.28
CA ILE A 107 -6.35 2.11 -5.49
C ILE A 107 -7.02 0.96 -4.74
N LEU A 108 -7.41 -0.10 -5.46
CA LEU A 108 -8.05 -1.28 -4.89
C LEU A 108 -7.15 -1.97 -3.84
N LEU A 109 -5.83 -2.07 -4.09
CA LEU A 109 -4.89 -2.63 -3.13
C LEU A 109 -4.87 -1.89 -1.79
N ILE A 110 -4.96 -0.55 -1.81
CA ILE A 110 -5.04 0.26 -0.59
C ILE A 110 -6.40 0.08 0.11
N GLU A 111 -7.49 0.10 -0.64
CA GLU A 111 -8.84 -0.02 -0.08
C GLU A 111 -9.08 -1.36 0.65
N ILE A 112 -8.44 -2.43 0.17
CA ILE A 112 -8.52 -3.76 0.77
C ILE A 112 -7.35 -4.08 1.69
N PHE A 113 -6.46 -3.11 1.95
CA PHE A 113 -5.27 -3.36 2.74
C PHE A 113 -5.64 -3.89 4.13
N GLN A 114 -5.34 -5.16 4.37
CA GLN A 114 -5.49 -5.84 5.64
C GLN A 114 -4.15 -6.51 5.96
N LYS A 115 -3.59 -6.21 7.13
CA LYS A 115 -2.27 -6.65 7.56
C LYS A 115 -2.01 -8.14 7.30
N GLU A 116 -2.99 -8.99 7.63
CA GLU A 116 -2.88 -10.45 7.54
C GLU A 116 -2.94 -10.95 6.09
N SER A 117 -3.78 -10.34 5.26
CA SER A 117 -3.99 -10.69 3.85
C SER A 117 -2.89 -10.15 2.92
N PHE A 118 -2.12 -9.15 3.38
CA PHE A 118 -1.09 -8.51 2.56
C PHE A 118 0.31 -9.14 2.69
N GLN A 119 0.59 -9.94 3.72
CA GLN A 119 1.89 -10.62 3.86
C GLN A 119 2.29 -11.46 2.63
N PRO A 120 1.39 -12.25 2.00
CA PRO A 120 1.72 -13.00 0.79
C PRO A 120 2.02 -12.11 -0.42
N VAL A 121 1.56 -10.86 -0.40
CA VAL A 121 1.66 -9.87 -1.48
C VAL A 121 3.06 -9.24 -1.51
N ILE A 122 3.66 -9.06 -0.33
CA ILE A 122 4.92 -8.34 -0.16
C ILE A 122 6.11 -9.23 -0.55
N ASN A 123 6.74 -8.92 -1.67
CA ASN A 123 8.03 -9.46 -2.06
C ASN A 123 8.87 -8.38 -2.77
N LYS A 124 10.16 -8.65 -2.97
CA LYS A 124 11.08 -7.69 -3.59
C LYS A 124 10.62 -7.27 -5.00
N ASP A 125 10.18 -8.23 -5.82
CA ASP A 125 9.72 -7.96 -7.18
C ASP A 125 8.55 -6.96 -7.21
N PHE A 126 7.60 -7.10 -6.29
CA PHE A 126 6.47 -6.18 -6.18
C PHE A 126 6.95 -4.78 -5.78
N ILE A 127 7.85 -4.66 -4.80
CA ILE A 127 8.41 -3.35 -4.40
C ILE A 127 9.22 -2.72 -5.53
N ASP A 128 10.05 -3.49 -6.24
CA ASP A 128 10.80 -3.03 -7.40
C ASP A 128 9.86 -2.48 -8.48
N ILE A 129 8.71 -3.14 -8.71
CA ILE A 129 7.69 -2.68 -9.64
C ILE A 129 6.99 -1.40 -9.16
N LEU A 130 6.63 -1.29 -7.88
CA LEU A 130 6.05 -0.04 -7.34
C LEU A 130 7.00 1.16 -7.56
N ILE A 131 8.29 0.96 -7.31
CA ILE A 131 9.33 1.98 -7.47
C ILE A 131 9.57 2.33 -8.94
N TYR A 132 9.54 1.32 -9.82
CA TYR A 132 9.59 1.53 -11.26
C TYR A 132 8.37 2.35 -11.73
N ASP A 133 7.16 1.94 -11.35
CA ASP A 133 5.91 2.57 -11.83
C ASP A 133 5.79 4.05 -11.42
N ILE A 134 6.28 4.43 -10.21
CA ILE A 134 6.33 5.83 -9.75
C ILE A 134 7.06 6.74 -10.75
N GLN A 135 8.06 6.23 -11.46
CA GLN A 135 8.86 7.03 -12.39
C GLN A 135 8.14 7.34 -13.70
N TYR A 136 7.10 6.58 -14.03
CA TYR A 136 6.43 6.66 -15.33
C TYR A 136 4.95 7.04 -15.25
N LEU A 137 4.29 6.82 -14.11
CA LEU A 137 2.92 7.23 -13.90
C LEU A 137 2.84 8.75 -13.70
N GLN A 138 1.86 9.37 -14.36
CA GLN A 138 1.62 10.83 -14.28
C GLN A 138 0.38 11.17 -13.46
N ASP A 139 -0.45 10.19 -13.14
CA ASP A 139 -1.66 10.39 -12.34
C ASP A 139 -1.26 10.51 -10.86
N GLU A 140 -1.38 11.72 -10.33
CA GLU A 140 -1.03 12.05 -8.94
C GLU A 140 -1.84 11.23 -7.93
N SER A 141 -3.11 10.94 -8.22
CA SER A 141 -3.96 10.13 -7.33
C SER A 141 -3.38 8.72 -7.20
N VAL A 142 -2.96 8.14 -8.33
CA VAL A 142 -2.37 6.79 -8.39
C VAL A 142 -1.00 6.77 -7.74
N LEU A 143 -0.16 7.78 -8.00
CA LEU A 143 1.13 7.92 -7.33
C LEU A 143 0.94 7.93 -5.81
N ASN A 144 0.00 8.71 -5.30
CA ASN A 144 -0.28 8.78 -3.87
C ASN A 144 -0.68 7.40 -3.29
N GLN A 145 -1.46 6.60 -4.03
CA GLN A 145 -1.77 5.22 -3.60
C GLN A 145 -0.52 4.35 -3.53
N ILE A 146 0.37 4.42 -4.52
CA ILE A 146 1.61 3.63 -4.49
C ILE A 146 2.47 4.01 -3.29
N ILE A 147 2.61 5.31 -3.00
CA ILE A 147 3.35 5.77 -1.82
C ILE A 147 2.71 5.25 -0.53
N LEU A 148 1.37 5.29 -0.41
CA LEU A 148 0.68 4.69 0.72
C LEU A 148 0.96 3.19 0.86
N ILE A 149 1.05 2.45 -0.25
CA ILE A 149 1.40 1.01 -0.20
C ILE A 149 2.81 0.86 0.37
N LEU A 150 3.79 1.63 -0.13
CA LEU A 150 5.16 1.59 0.36
C LEU A 150 5.24 1.94 1.85
N VAL A 151 4.51 2.96 2.29
CA VAL A 151 4.44 3.41 3.69
C VAL A 151 3.89 2.32 4.60
N HIS A 152 2.76 1.71 4.24
CA HIS A 152 2.12 0.66 5.04
C HIS A 152 2.96 -0.62 5.08
N VAL A 153 3.51 -1.04 3.94
CA VAL A 153 4.40 -2.21 3.87
C VAL A 153 5.64 -1.99 4.72
N ALA A 154 6.28 -0.83 4.61
CA ALA A 154 7.46 -0.52 5.40
C ALA A 154 7.13 -0.51 6.90
N HIS A 155 6.01 0.10 7.29
CA HIS A 155 5.57 0.16 8.68
C HIS A 155 5.35 -1.25 9.27
N ASP A 156 4.65 -2.12 8.54
CA ASP A 156 4.36 -3.47 8.99
C ASP A 156 5.61 -4.34 9.11
N MET A 157 6.56 -4.23 8.17
CA MET A 157 7.84 -4.93 8.26
C MET A 157 8.64 -4.51 9.50
N GLU A 158 8.72 -3.21 9.78
CA GLU A 158 9.44 -2.69 10.95
C GLU A 158 8.77 -3.11 12.28
N LYS A 159 7.43 -3.12 12.33
CA LYS A 159 6.68 -3.61 13.50
C LYS A 159 6.96 -5.09 13.76
N ASN A 160 6.98 -5.92 12.72
CA ASN A 160 7.25 -7.35 12.84
C ASN A 160 8.70 -7.59 13.31
N ASN A 161 9.68 -6.87 12.77
CA ASN A 161 11.09 -6.96 13.20
C ASN A 161 11.27 -6.62 14.68
N ASN A 162 10.59 -5.57 15.17
CA ASN A 162 10.65 -5.18 16.58
C ASN A 162 10.00 -6.22 17.52
N GLN A 163 8.94 -6.91 17.10
CA GLN A 163 8.34 -8.00 17.86
C GLN A 163 9.27 -9.21 17.97
N PHE A 164 9.94 -9.60 16.88
CA PHE A 164 10.93 -10.69 16.91
C PHE A 164 12.11 -10.38 17.84
N ASN A 165 12.63 -9.15 17.80
CA ASN A 165 13.77 -8.76 18.64
C ASN A 165 13.41 -8.76 20.14
N ASN A 166 12.23 -8.26 20.51
CA ASN A 166 11.77 -8.26 21.90
C ASN A 166 11.55 -9.68 22.46
N ASN A 167 11.07 -10.61 21.63
CA ASN A 167 10.88 -12.01 22.05
C ASN A 167 12.21 -12.77 22.21
N ASN A 168 13.25 -12.40 21.47
CA ASN A 168 14.59 -12.98 21.61
C ASN A 168 15.34 -12.41 22.83
N SER A 169 15.18 -11.13 23.14
CA SER A 169 15.77 -10.51 24.33
C SER A 169 15.17 -11.02 25.65
N ASN A 170 13.94 -11.54 25.64
CA ASN A 170 13.33 -12.17 26.83
C ASN A 170 13.76 -13.64 27.01
N ASN A 171 14.48 -14.23 26.05
CA ASN A 171 15.01 -15.59 26.12
C ASN A 171 16.55 -15.64 26.32
N SER A 172 17.21 -14.48 26.42
CA SER A 172 18.68 -14.41 26.57
C SER A 172 19.20 -14.70 27.97
N ASP A 173 18.33 -14.87 28.97
CA ASP A 173 18.77 -15.20 30.34
C ASP A 173 19.02 -16.70 30.59
N ILE A 174 18.85 -17.57 29.58
CA ILE A 174 18.99 -19.04 29.77
C ILE A 174 20.11 -19.69 28.94
N ASN A 175 20.65 -19.08 27.89
CA ASN A 175 21.66 -19.75 27.04
C ASN A 175 22.99 -18.99 26.98
N ASN A 176 23.73 -19.03 28.09
CA ASN A 176 25.11 -18.55 28.16
C ASN A 176 26.11 -19.71 28.25
N THR A 177 26.03 -20.66 27.31
CA THR A 177 27.20 -21.49 26.96
C THR A 177 27.02 -22.04 25.54
N ILE A 178 28.07 -21.90 24.72
CA ILE A 178 28.39 -22.62 23.47
C ILE A 178 28.52 -21.71 22.24
N ASN A 179 29.80 -21.45 21.94
CA ASN A 179 30.45 -21.30 20.62
C ASN A 179 30.33 -19.98 19.86
N GLY A 180 31.39 -19.17 20.04
CA GLY A 180 31.88 -18.29 18.99
C GLY A 180 32.38 -19.09 17.80
N LEU A 181 31.81 -18.80 16.63
CA LEU A 181 32.33 -18.92 15.25
C LEU A 181 31.12 -18.88 14.31
N ASN A 182 30.56 -17.69 14.08
CA ASN A 182 29.77 -17.27 12.90
C ASN A 182 29.07 -15.92 13.18
N GLN A 183 29.85 -14.84 13.36
CA GLN A 183 29.29 -13.48 13.50
C GLN A 183 29.14 -12.73 12.17
N ASN A 184 29.40 -13.36 11.02
CA ASN A 184 29.33 -12.69 9.71
C ASN A 184 28.10 -13.03 8.86
N THR A 185 27.09 -13.71 9.41
CA THR A 185 25.86 -14.08 8.68
C THR A 185 24.57 -13.63 9.38
N ILE A 186 24.66 -12.84 10.44
CA ILE A 186 23.50 -12.37 11.24
C ILE A 186 23.01 -10.98 10.82
N ASN A 187 23.77 -10.24 9.99
CA ASN A 187 23.46 -8.82 9.69
C ASN A 187 22.42 -8.57 8.56
N ASP A 188 22.03 -9.56 7.77
CA ASP A 188 21.08 -9.34 6.64
C ASP A 188 19.61 -9.64 6.97
N LYS A 189 19.29 -10.12 8.18
CA LYS A 189 17.90 -10.49 8.56
C LYS A 189 17.02 -9.31 9.02
N ASN A 190 17.54 -8.08 8.98
CA ASN A 190 16.86 -6.89 9.53
C ASN A 190 16.54 -5.81 8.49
N ASN A 191 16.69 -6.08 7.19
CA ASN A 191 16.46 -5.05 6.18
C ASN A 191 14.98 -4.97 5.81
N ASN A 192 14.40 -3.80 6.05
CA ASN A 192 13.14 -3.41 5.44
C ASN A 192 13.34 -3.29 3.93
N ILE A 193 12.75 -4.21 3.16
CA ILE A 193 12.93 -4.30 1.70
C ILE A 193 12.50 -2.99 1.02
N VAL A 194 11.49 -2.30 1.53
CA VAL A 194 11.07 -0.99 0.98
C VAL A 194 12.21 0.03 1.10
N MET A 195 12.83 0.13 2.28
CA MET A 195 13.94 1.06 2.50
C MET A 195 15.16 0.70 1.66
N GLU A 196 15.45 -0.60 1.51
CA GLU A 196 16.54 -1.08 0.66
C GLU A 196 16.33 -0.70 -0.81
N VAL A 197 15.13 -0.95 -1.36
CA VAL A 197 14.83 -0.64 -2.76
C VAL A 197 14.84 0.88 -2.99
N ILE A 198 14.28 1.68 -2.08
CA ILE A 198 14.33 3.16 -2.18
C ILE A 198 15.78 3.66 -2.14
N ARG A 199 16.63 3.09 -1.28
CA ARG A 199 18.06 3.45 -1.20
C ARG A 199 18.76 3.23 -2.54
N ASN A 200 18.48 2.11 -3.18
CA ASN A 200 19.11 1.71 -4.44
C ASN A 200 18.58 2.50 -5.66
N ASN A 201 17.46 3.21 -5.52
CA ASN A 201 16.81 3.95 -6.59
C ASN A 201 16.77 5.47 -6.28
N GLN A 202 17.93 6.11 -6.21
CA GLN A 202 18.03 7.55 -5.84
C GLN A 202 17.14 8.47 -6.69
N GLN A 203 16.92 8.15 -7.96
CA GLN A 203 16.09 8.96 -8.87
C GLN A 203 14.62 9.05 -8.45
N CYS A 204 14.08 8.03 -7.77
CA CYS A 204 12.69 8.06 -7.32
C CYS A 204 12.53 8.74 -5.95
N GLN A 205 13.61 8.95 -5.20
CA GLN A 205 13.54 9.48 -3.84
C GLN A 205 12.88 10.87 -3.80
N SER A 206 13.19 11.73 -4.78
CA SER A 206 12.56 13.06 -4.87
C SER A 206 11.05 12.97 -5.13
N ILE A 207 10.62 12.07 -6.03
CA ILE A 207 9.21 11.88 -6.37
C ILE A 207 8.46 11.34 -5.14
N ILE A 208 9.03 10.33 -4.48
CA ILE A 208 8.46 9.75 -3.26
C ILE A 208 8.37 10.80 -2.16
N SER A 209 9.40 11.61 -1.94
CA SER A 209 9.41 12.67 -0.93
C SER A 209 8.33 13.72 -1.17
N GLU A 210 8.19 14.20 -2.41
CA GLU A 210 7.18 15.19 -2.78
C GLU A 210 5.76 14.65 -2.57
N SER A 211 5.44 13.49 -3.17
CA SER A 211 4.13 12.85 -3.02
C SER A 211 3.84 12.48 -1.55
N PHE A 212 4.84 11.98 -0.82
CA PHE A 212 4.70 11.68 0.61
C PHE A 212 4.37 12.94 1.42
N THR A 213 5.01 14.07 1.14
CA THR A 213 4.71 15.35 1.78
C THR A 213 3.27 15.79 1.54
N MET A 214 2.75 15.59 0.33
CA MET A 214 1.35 15.86 0.01
C MET A 214 0.39 14.96 0.79
N ILE A 215 0.67 13.66 0.86
CA ILE A 215 -0.14 12.69 1.62
C ILE A 215 -0.19 13.07 3.10
N VAL A 216 0.96 13.38 3.71
CA VAL A 216 1.00 13.80 5.11
C VAL A 216 0.21 15.09 5.30
N ASN A 217 0.32 16.06 4.38
CA ASN A 217 -0.43 17.32 4.45
C ASN A 217 -1.95 17.13 4.38
N MET A 218 -2.44 16.12 3.65
CA MET A 218 -3.86 15.80 3.57
C MET A 218 -4.45 15.35 4.92
N GLY A 219 -3.62 14.90 5.86
CA GLY A 219 -4.03 14.68 7.25
C GLY A 219 -5.04 13.56 7.45
N GLN A 220 -5.04 12.55 6.59
CA GLN A 220 -5.90 11.37 6.76
C GLN A 220 -5.47 10.61 8.03
N GLU A 221 -6.29 10.66 9.08
CA GLU A 221 -5.99 10.14 10.41
C GLU A 221 -5.53 8.68 10.39
N ASP A 222 -6.12 7.86 9.53
CA ASP A 222 -5.83 6.43 9.36
C ASP A 222 -4.39 6.12 8.90
N HIS A 223 -3.64 7.13 8.42
CA HIS A 223 -2.31 6.95 7.85
C HIS A 223 -1.20 7.67 8.61
N ILE A 224 -1.53 8.62 9.49
CA ILE A 224 -0.55 9.49 10.18
C ILE A 224 0.51 8.65 10.90
N LEU A 225 0.11 7.60 11.63
CA LEU A 225 1.06 6.76 12.36
C LEU A 225 2.01 5.99 11.43
N SER A 226 1.51 5.45 10.31
CA SER A 226 2.34 4.78 9.32
C SER A 226 3.31 5.77 8.66
N CYS A 227 2.85 6.98 8.34
CA CYS A 227 3.67 8.06 7.78
C CYS A 227 4.78 8.50 8.73
N LEU A 228 4.49 8.71 10.02
CA LEU A 228 5.49 9.07 11.02
C LEU A 228 6.56 7.99 11.19
N ASN A 229 6.15 6.73 11.20
CA ASN A 229 7.10 5.61 11.24
C ASN A 229 7.92 5.54 9.96
N PHE A 230 7.33 5.87 8.81
CA PHE A 230 8.06 5.97 7.55
C PHE A 230 9.16 7.02 7.60
N VAL A 231 8.88 8.23 8.10
CA VAL A 231 9.90 9.27 8.33
C VAL A 231 11.03 8.76 9.23
N LYS A 232 10.70 8.09 10.33
CA LYS A 232 11.71 7.48 11.21
C LYS A 232 12.59 6.47 10.50
N MET A 233 12.00 5.65 9.63
CA MET A 233 12.75 4.68 8.85
C MET A 233 13.64 5.36 7.82
N VAL A 234 13.18 6.43 7.15
CA VAL A 234 14.01 7.22 6.22
C VAL A 234 15.32 7.67 6.89
N PHE A 235 15.23 8.20 8.13
CA PHE A 235 16.41 8.59 8.90
C PHE A 235 17.23 7.39 9.42
N LYS A 236 16.57 6.38 9.99
CA LYS A 236 17.22 5.14 10.48
C LYS A 236 18.05 4.44 9.40
N TYR A 237 17.53 4.43 8.16
CA TYR A 237 18.16 3.79 7.01
C TYR A 237 19.05 4.75 6.21
N GLN A 238 19.36 5.95 6.74
CA GLN A 238 20.31 6.90 6.14
C GLN A 238 20.00 7.19 4.67
N LEU A 239 18.74 7.46 4.36
CA LEU A 239 18.33 7.92 3.04
C LEU A 239 18.60 9.43 2.94
N ASP A 240 19.87 9.81 2.95
CA ASP A 240 20.33 11.21 3.12
C ASP A 240 19.84 12.17 2.03
N GLN A 241 19.43 11.64 0.88
CA GLN A 241 18.90 12.41 -0.26
C GLN A 241 17.38 12.29 -0.41
N PHE A 242 16.70 11.69 0.57
CA PHE A 242 15.26 11.49 0.49
C PHE A 242 14.51 12.83 0.53
N PHE A 243 14.75 13.62 1.57
CA PHE A 243 14.19 14.96 1.68
C PHE A 243 15.21 15.99 1.23
N TYR A 244 14.85 16.82 0.25
CA TYR A 244 15.56 18.09 0.08
C TYR A 244 15.28 18.99 1.29
N ASN A 245 16.19 19.93 1.59
CA ASN A 245 16.04 20.84 2.73
C ASN A 245 14.67 21.51 2.79
N LYS A 246 14.11 21.89 1.63
CA LYS A 246 12.79 22.51 1.55
C LYS A 246 11.66 21.52 1.92
N ASP A 247 11.71 20.30 1.39
CA ASP A 247 10.69 19.27 1.66
C ASP A 247 10.74 18.84 3.12
N LEU A 248 11.94 18.74 3.70
CA LEU A 248 12.10 18.44 5.12
C LEU A 248 11.49 19.54 6.00
N LEU A 249 11.71 20.81 5.67
CA LEU A 249 11.12 21.92 6.42
C LEU A 249 9.59 21.91 6.32
N ILE A 250 9.04 21.66 5.13
CA ILE A 250 7.59 21.52 4.93
C ILE A 250 7.04 20.34 5.73
N MET A 251 7.73 19.20 5.72
CA MET A 251 7.35 18.02 6.51
C MET A 251 7.32 18.34 8.01
N ILE A 252 8.35 19.03 8.53
CA ILE A 252 8.40 19.47 9.93
C ILE A 252 7.24 20.39 10.25
N GLU A 253 6.93 21.35 9.37
CA GLU A 253 5.81 22.28 9.55
C GLU A 253 4.46 21.55 9.60
N ILE A 254 4.20 20.67 8.64
CA ILE A 254 2.95 19.88 8.57
C ILE A 254 2.78 19.05 9.83
N LEU A 255 3.82 18.31 10.22
CA LEU A 255 3.76 17.44 11.38
C LEU A 255 3.60 18.25 12.68
N THR A 256 4.28 19.40 12.80
CA THR A 256 4.11 20.30 13.96
C THR A 256 2.67 20.81 14.04
N ARG A 257 2.09 21.22 12.90
CA ARG A 257 0.69 21.67 12.84
C ARG A 257 -0.28 20.56 13.29
N GLN A 258 -0.11 19.33 12.78
CA GLN A 258 -0.94 18.19 13.16
C GLN A 258 -0.86 17.87 14.66
N ILE A 259 0.33 18.00 15.26
CA ILE A 259 0.52 17.83 16.71
C ILE A 259 -0.27 18.86 17.51
N LEU A 260 -0.16 20.13 17.11
CA LEU A 260 -0.82 21.23 17.80
C LEU A 260 -2.35 21.14 17.69
N GLU A 261 -2.86 20.70 16.54
CA GLU A 261 -4.29 20.49 16.30
C GLU A 261 -4.86 19.32 17.12
N GLN A 262 -4.06 18.29 17.41
CA GLN A 262 -4.52 17.10 18.14
C GLN A 262 -4.54 17.24 19.68
N GLY A 263 -4.11 18.37 20.25
CA GLY A 263 -4.41 18.89 21.61
C GLY A 263 -4.18 18.00 22.84
N ASN A 264 -4.75 16.78 22.87
CA ASN A 264 -4.62 15.75 23.91
C ASN A 264 -3.70 14.58 23.52
N ASP A 265 -3.56 14.25 22.23
CA ASP A 265 -2.60 13.23 21.73
C ASP A 265 -1.20 13.80 21.45
N ALA A 266 -1.04 15.12 21.64
CA ALA A 266 0.21 15.85 21.45
C ALA A 266 1.37 15.24 22.23
N TYR A 267 1.15 14.72 23.45
CA TYR A 267 2.19 14.05 24.25
C TYR A 267 2.79 12.79 23.58
N ARG A 268 1.97 12.02 22.84
CA ARG A 268 2.46 10.83 22.10
C ARG A 268 3.32 11.26 20.93
N LEU A 269 2.87 12.27 20.18
CA LEU A 269 3.59 12.79 19.03
C LEU A 269 4.85 13.58 19.40
N GLU A 270 4.83 14.33 20.49
CA GLU A 270 5.97 15.03 21.07
C GLU A 270 7.03 14.04 21.58
N SER A 271 6.62 12.92 22.18
CA SER A 271 7.54 11.80 22.48
C SER A 271 8.09 11.15 21.21
N LEU A 272 7.29 11.04 20.15
CA LEU A 272 7.69 10.53 18.84
C LEU A 272 8.70 11.45 18.15
N PHE A 273 8.52 12.77 18.24
CA PHE A 273 9.41 13.82 17.72
C PHE A 273 10.70 13.94 18.53
N SER A 274 10.62 13.89 19.86
CA SER A 274 11.82 13.84 20.70
C SER A 274 12.70 12.65 20.30
N LYS A 275 12.10 11.49 19.99
CA LYS A 275 12.82 10.31 19.47
C LYS A 275 13.34 10.47 18.03
N LEU A 276 12.73 11.33 17.20
CA LEU A 276 13.23 11.67 15.86
C LEU A 276 14.42 12.63 15.92
N LEU A 277 14.48 13.48 16.94
CA LEU A 277 15.56 14.46 17.14
C LEU A 277 16.73 13.90 17.94
N THR A 278 16.56 12.77 18.64
CA THR A 278 17.63 12.05 19.36
C THR A 278 18.24 10.92 18.53
N VAL A 279 18.30 11.05 17.20
CA VAL A 279 19.07 10.11 16.37
C VAL A 279 20.55 10.44 16.57
N ASP A 280 21.20 9.67 17.45
CA ASP A 280 22.66 9.59 17.57
C ASP A 280 23.26 8.77 16.40
#